data_AF-A0A956W9K7-F1
#
_entry.id   AF-A0A956W9K7-F1
#
_cell.length_a   1.000
_cell.length_b   1.000
_cell.length_c   1.000
_cell.angle_alpha   90.00
_cell.angle_beta   90.00
_cell.angle_gamma   90.00
#
_symmetry.space_group_name_H-M   'P 1'
#
loop_
_entity.id
_entity.type
_entity.pdbx_description
1 polymer ?
#
loop_
_entity_poly.entity_id
_entity_poly.type
_entity_poly.pdbx_seq_one_letter_code
_entity_poly.pdbx_strand_id
1 'polypeptide(L)'
;MAAAFVALAVVACGDGSGTPTPEGTTETSTSSPSSTTTEPASTTAAPTLTGTSGSTSTGTASATASMTVTATADSQAQLRRNLLSNLTIGLDPAETRDALDGIEVVTAAFNTSDRELWVAVTSGPGIYDLPEAREHVAGIYERSGDDWVELANTTLASGPTFADISIVAADYEGASWIAIDGITGAHSGTFELLKFDGTDLASVLWWFSSMPGAATVVDLDGTEPPEVVLNATDPYVYCYACGVRAWSEVIYRWMDGELVEVPVAGVADDDQLVTDLTEVAAIYAAADLWQRALDSVTEASNMAPNNPDVFWLYTLISRIAEARLGEAGSEQQPFMTNVLAGEYDAAVALMRPYTPEVALSPTGPLIADTVAQDGWEDATALWVLDYTERAIDAAPDLAAAHAVRAFGLLVENPDNWGGALMEMEEALRLQPQDDFYLQAVEYLLEQNGGAFG
;
A
#
# COMPACT_ATOMS: atom_id res chain seq x y z
N MET A 1 8.31 -2.02 10.53
CA MET A 1 7.80 -3.09 11.41
C MET A 1 6.34 -3.40 11.02
N ALA A 2 6.13 -4.08 9.90
CA ALA A 2 4.83 -4.61 9.52
C ALA A 2 4.85 -6.12 9.79
N ALA A 3 4.36 -6.51 10.97
CA ALA A 3 4.20 -7.92 11.32
C ALA A 3 2.90 -8.12 12.09
N ALA A 4 1.94 -8.75 11.40
CA ALA A 4 0.99 -9.75 11.88
C ALA A 4 0.05 -9.40 13.05
N PHE A 5 -1.25 -9.34 12.76
CA PHE A 5 -2.28 -9.88 13.64
C PHE A 5 -3.32 -10.69 12.85
N VAL A 6 -3.11 -12.01 12.82
CA VAL A 6 -4.20 -12.99 12.64
C VAL A 6 -4.11 -13.94 13.84
N ALA A 7 -5.00 -13.76 14.81
CA ALA A 7 -5.15 -14.68 15.93
C ALA A 7 -6.39 -15.57 15.69
N LEU A 8 -6.12 -16.82 15.36
CA LEU A 8 -7.08 -17.94 15.31
C LEU A 8 -7.65 -18.20 16.71
N ALA A 9 -8.98 -18.24 16.83
CA ALA A 9 -9.66 -18.77 18.00
C ALA A 9 -9.72 -20.31 17.92
N VAL A 10 -8.91 -20.99 18.74
CA VAL A 10 -9.04 -22.43 19.01
C VAL A 10 -9.90 -22.59 20.26
N VAL A 11 -11.17 -23.00 20.10
CA VAL A 11 -12.00 -23.47 21.20
C VAL A 11 -11.84 -24.97 21.34
N ALA A 12 -11.24 -25.39 22.46
CA ALA A 12 -11.07 -26.77 22.85
C ALA A 12 -12.41 -27.40 23.27
N CYS A 13 -12.74 -28.54 22.68
CA CYS A 13 -13.80 -29.44 23.12
C CYS A 13 -13.42 -30.08 24.46
N GLY A 14 -14.23 -29.86 25.49
CA GLY A 14 -14.19 -30.58 26.76
C GLY A 14 -15.32 -31.61 26.85
N ASP A 15 -14.95 -32.87 27.05
CA ASP A 15 -15.84 -34.01 27.28
C ASP A 15 -16.72 -33.83 28.53
N GLY A 16 -18.01 -34.10 28.39
CA GLY A 16 -18.98 -34.06 29.48
C GLY A 16 -20.20 -34.95 29.19
N SER A 17 -20.09 -36.22 29.56
CA SER A 17 -21.14 -37.24 29.52
C SER A 17 -22.39 -36.86 30.32
N GLY A 18 -23.58 -37.06 29.74
CA GLY A 18 -24.83 -37.13 30.50
C GLY A 18 -26.11 -37.00 29.67
N THR A 19 -26.65 -38.13 29.19
CA THR A 19 -28.08 -38.29 28.85
C THR A 19 -28.90 -38.44 30.15
N PRO A 20 -30.18 -38.02 30.23
CA PRO A 20 -31.24 -38.56 29.38
C PRO A 20 -32.32 -37.58 28.87
N THR A 21 -32.95 -38.01 27.76
CA THR A 21 -34.23 -37.61 27.13
C THR A 21 -35.40 -37.71 28.15
N PRO A 22 -36.54 -36.97 28.05
CA PRO A 22 -37.50 -37.17 26.95
C PRO A 22 -38.27 -35.94 26.40
N GLU A 23 -38.75 -36.14 25.16
CA GLU A 23 -40.03 -35.71 24.55
C GLU A 23 -40.44 -34.22 24.53
N GLY A 24 -40.71 -33.73 23.31
CA GLY A 24 -41.40 -32.45 23.10
C GLY A 24 -41.42 -32.02 21.63
N THR A 25 -42.33 -32.60 20.87
CA THR A 25 -42.67 -32.24 19.49
C THR A 25 -43.15 -30.79 19.39
N THR A 26 -42.56 -29.95 18.54
CA THR A 26 -43.29 -28.86 17.85
C THR A 26 -42.57 -28.47 16.57
N GLU A 27 -43.23 -28.73 15.44
CA GLU A 27 -42.87 -28.19 14.13
C GLU A 27 -43.07 -26.67 14.13
N THR A 28 -42.08 -25.91 13.67
CA THR A 28 -42.29 -24.49 13.32
C THR A 28 -41.65 -24.24 11.95
N SER A 29 -42.52 -24.18 10.95
CA SER A 29 -42.21 -23.77 9.59
C SER A 29 -41.67 -22.34 9.60
N THR A 30 -40.42 -22.16 9.19
CA THR A 30 -39.83 -20.83 8.95
C THR A 30 -39.92 -20.56 7.45
N SER A 31 -40.84 -19.67 7.08
CA SER A 31 -40.99 -19.15 5.72
C SER A 31 -39.94 -18.07 5.47
N SER A 32 -39.03 -18.31 4.53
CA SER A 32 -38.12 -17.30 3.99
C SER A 32 -38.89 -16.22 3.23
N PRO A 33 -38.73 -14.93 3.54
CA PRO A 33 -39.18 -13.86 2.65
C PRO A 33 -38.15 -13.68 1.53
N SER A 34 -38.61 -13.94 0.31
CA SER A 34 -37.93 -13.59 -0.93
C SER A 34 -37.96 -12.06 -1.07
N SER A 35 -36.82 -11.41 -0.92
CA SER A 35 -36.68 -9.98 -1.14
C SER A 35 -36.17 -9.76 -2.56
N THR A 36 -37.07 -9.38 -3.45
CA THR A 36 -36.76 -8.95 -4.81
C THR A 36 -36.27 -7.51 -4.75
N THR A 37 -34.95 -7.30 -4.76
CA THR A 37 -34.34 -5.98 -4.91
C THR A 37 -34.19 -5.68 -6.40
N THR A 38 -34.97 -4.72 -6.87
CA THR A 38 -34.86 -4.14 -8.21
C THR A 38 -33.69 -3.16 -8.21
N GLU A 39 -32.62 -3.52 -8.91
CA GLU A 39 -31.45 -2.69 -9.18
C GLU A 39 -31.80 -1.57 -10.18
N PRO A 40 -31.63 -0.28 -9.85
CA PRO A 40 -31.72 0.78 -10.83
C PRO A 40 -30.41 0.85 -11.64
N ALA A 41 -30.53 0.75 -12.95
CA ALA A 41 -29.44 0.94 -13.89
C ALA A 41 -28.89 2.38 -13.79
N SER A 42 -27.74 2.53 -13.14
CA SER A 42 -26.93 3.74 -13.19
C SER A 42 -25.90 3.61 -14.32
N THR A 43 -26.23 4.18 -15.47
CA THR A 43 -25.27 4.50 -16.52
C THR A 43 -24.52 5.78 -16.11
N THR A 44 -23.47 5.64 -15.31
CA THR A 44 -22.48 6.70 -15.13
C THR A 44 -21.23 6.28 -15.89
N ALA A 45 -20.90 7.03 -16.94
CA ALA A 45 -19.70 6.81 -17.73
C ALA A 45 -18.47 6.96 -16.83
N ALA A 46 -17.60 5.95 -16.84
CA ALA A 46 -16.30 6.01 -16.19
C ALA A 46 -15.49 7.19 -16.74
N PRO A 47 -14.83 7.99 -15.88
CA PRO A 47 -13.89 9.00 -16.36
C PRO A 47 -12.66 8.30 -16.98
N THR A 48 -12.41 8.60 -18.25
CA THR A 48 -11.17 8.22 -18.95
C THR A 48 -10.00 8.98 -18.33
N LEU A 49 -9.28 8.37 -17.40
CA LEU A 49 -7.99 8.87 -16.93
C LEU A 49 -6.97 8.74 -18.06
N THR A 50 -6.71 9.85 -18.75
CA THR A 50 -5.65 9.96 -19.74
C THR A 50 -4.41 10.48 -19.02
N GLY A 51 -3.79 9.62 -18.22
CA GLY A 51 -2.52 9.91 -17.54
C GLY A 51 -1.35 9.64 -18.47
N THR A 52 -0.87 10.69 -19.14
CA THR A 52 0.41 10.65 -19.87
C THR A 52 1.54 10.78 -18.84
N SER A 53 2.06 9.65 -18.36
CA SER A 53 3.31 9.61 -17.59
C SER A 53 4.49 9.85 -18.54
N GLY A 54 4.87 11.12 -18.70
CA GLY A 54 6.10 11.51 -19.36
C GLY A 54 7.26 11.51 -18.38
N SER A 55 7.87 10.34 -18.13
CA SER A 55 9.15 10.28 -17.44
C SER A 55 10.26 10.60 -18.44
N THR A 56 10.87 11.78 -18.31
CA THR A 56 12.02 12.20 -19.12
C THR A 56 13.29 11.97 -18.30
N SER A 57 13.77 10.72 -18.27
CA SER A 57 15.11 10.41 -17.76
C SER A 57 16.16 10.95 -18.73
N THR A 58 17.03 11.84 -18.24
CA THR A 58 18.16 12.39 -19.02
C THR A 58 19.48 11.92 -18.41
N GLY A 59 19.66 10.60 -18.30
CA GLY A 59 20.94 9.97 -17.96
C GLY A 59 21.70 9.56 -19.22
N THR A 60 22.84 10.19 -19.49
CA THR A 60 23.73 9.80 -20.61
C THR A 60 24.56 8.59 -20.19
N ALA A 61 24.01 7.39 -20.35
CA ALA A 61 24.77 6.15 -20.21
C ALA A 61 25.73 5.97 -21.40
N SER A 62 26.99 5.65 -21.13
CA SER A 62 27.99 5.32 -22.13
C SER A 62 27.69 3.94 -22.72
N ALA A 63 27.00 3.90 -23.85
CA ALA A 63 26.57 2.68 -24.51
C ALA A 63 27.76 1.82 -24.98
N THR A 64 28.02 0.73 -24.27
CA THR A 64 28.69 -0.45 -24.85
C THR A 64 27.70 -1.08 -25.83
N ALA A 65 28.13 -1.34 -27.07
CA ALA A 65 27.27 -1.88 -28.13
C ALA A 65 26.72 -3.26 -27.73
N SER A 66 25.53 -3.28 -27.13
CA SER A 66 24.80 -4.49 -26.83
C SER A 66 24.17 -5.01 -28.11
N MET A 67 24.56 -6.19 -28.57
CA MET A 67 23.90 -6.86 -29.69
C MET A 67 22.50 -7.28 -29.21
N THR A 68 21.48 -6.53 -29.61
CA THR A 68 20.08 -6.93 -29.38
C THR A 68 19.75 -8.08 -30.32
N VAL A 69 19.82 -9.31 -29.81
CA VAL A 69 19.35 -10.49 -30.53
C VAL A 69 17.83 -10.55 -30.37
N THR A 70 17.09 -10.25 -31.44
CA THR A 70 15.64 -10.44 -31.46
C THR A 70 15.33 -11.90 -31.82
N ALA A 71 14.65 -12.62 -30.94
CA ALA A 71 14.13 -13.95 -31.27
C ALA A 71 13.16 -13.88 -32.45
N THR A 72 13.15 -14.93 -33.28
CA THR A 72 12.14 -15.08 -34.33
C THR A 72 10.79 -15.44 -33.71
N ALA A 73 9.68 -15.16 -34.40
CA ALA A 73 8.34 -15.51 -33.94
C ALA A 73 8.19 -17.02 -33.66
N ASP A 74 8.81 -17.87 -34.51
CA ASP A 74 8.80 -19.33 -34.32
C ASP A 74 9.53 -19.75 -33.04
N SER A 75 10.63 -19.05 -32.71
CA SER A 75 11.41 -19.27 -31.49
C SER A 75 10.60 -18.92 -30.25
N GLN A 76 9.89 -17.78 -30.24
CA GLN A 76 9.01 -17.40 -29.13
C GLN A 76 7.82 -18.36 -28.98
N ALA A 77 7.25 -18.83 -30.09
CA ALA A 77 6.17 -19.83 -30.05
C ALA A 77 6.65 -21.17 -29.46
N GLN A 78 7.90 -21.58 -29.70
CA GLN A 78 8.49 -22.75 -29.08
C GLN A 78 8.71 -22.56 -27.58
N LEU A 79 9.25 -21.41 -27.18
CA LEU A 79 9.45 -21.07 -25.77
C LEU A 79 8.13 -21.08 -24.99
N ARG A 80 7.09 -20.46 -25.56
CA ARG A 80 5.71 -20.53 -25.04
C ARG A 80 5.24 -21.97 -24.85
N ARG A 81 5.43 -22.84 -25.85
CA ARG A 81 5.03 -24.26 -25.74
C ARG A 81 5.80 -24.98 -24.64
N ASN A 82 7.09 -24.73 -24.49
CA ASN A 82 7.91 -25.36 -23.45
C ASN A 82 7.39 -25.00 -22.05
N LEU A 83 7.20 -23.70 -21.77
CA LEU A 83 6.70 -23.24 -20.47
C LEU A 83 5.30 -23.78 -20.15
N LEU A 84 4.36 -23.71 -21.11
CA LEU A 84 2.99 -24.20 -20.92
C LEU A 84 2.89 -25.73 -20.81
N SER A 85 3.82 -26.47 -21.42
CA SER A 85 3.83 -27.93 -21.33
C SER A 85 4.04 -28.41 -19.89
N ASN A 86 4.85 -27.68 -19.10
CA ASN A 86 5.07 -27.97 -17.69
C ASN A 86 3.82 -27.73 -16.84
N LEU A 87 3.04 -26.67 -17.12
CA LEU A 87 1.80 -26.36 -16.41
C LEU A 87 0.69 -27.40 -16.62
N THR A 88 0.73 -28.12 -17.74
CA THR A 88 -0.33 -29.05 -18.15
C THR A 88 0.02 -30.52 -17.95
N ILE A 89 1.15 -30.81 -17.31
CA ILE A 89 1.54 -32.18 -16.99
C ILE A 89 0.46 -32.84 -16.12
N GLY A 90 -0.09 -33.94 -16.63
CA GLY A 90 -1.09 -34.75 -15.96
C GLY A 90 -2.54 -34.31 -16.19
N LEU A 91 -2.78 -33.23 -16.95
CA LEU A 91 -4.13 -32.74 -17.27
C LEU A 91 -4.61 -33.30 -18.62
N ASP A 92 -5.94 -33.40 -18.80
CA ASP A 92 -6.54 -33.78 -20.09
C ASP A 92 -6.41 -32.62 -21.09
N PRO A 93 -5.72 -32.79 -22.24
CA PRO A 93 -5.59 -31.75 -23.26
C PRO A 93 -6.93 -31.21 -23.80
N ALA A 94 -8.01 -31.99 -23.71
CA ALA A 94 -9.33 -31.53 -24.11
C ALA A 94 -9.92 -30.51 -23.12
N GLU A 95 -9.62 -30.66 -21.82
CA GLU A 95 -10.11 -29.80 -20.74
C GLU A 95 -9.26 -28.54 -20.56
N THR A 96 -7.97 -28.58 -20.91
CA THR A 96 -7.06 -27.43 -20.76
C THR A 96 -7.07 -26.46 -21.94
N ARG A 97 -7.73 -26.79 -23.06
CA ARG A 97 -7.60 -26.01 -24.31
C ARG A 97 -8.03 -24.55 -24.13
N ASP A 98 -9.23 -24.34 -23.60
CA ASP A 98 -9.80 -23.00 -23.47
C ASP A 98 -9.03 -22.17 -22.41
N ALA A 99 -8.58 -22.83 -21.33
CA ALA A 99 -7.71 -22.22 -20.32
C ALA A 99 -6.36 -21.77 -20.90
N LEU A 100 -5.71 -22.60 -21.71
CA LEU A 100 -4.41 -22.27 -22.36
C LEU A 100 -4.51 -21.09 -23.34
N ASP A 101 -5.66 -20.89 -23.98
CA ASP A 101 -5.90 -19.72 -24.83
C ASP A 101 -5.96 -18.42 -24.01
N GLY A 102 -6.34 -18.51 -22.73
CA GLY A 102 -6.35 -17.40 -21.77
C GLY A 102 -5.04 -17.20 -21.00
N ILE A 103 -4.01 -18.03 -21.23
CA ILE A 103 -2.67 -17.87 -20.64
C ILE A 103 -1.74 -17.27 -21.70
N GLU A 104 -1.17 -16.11 -21.43
CA GLU A 104 -0.11 -15.47 -22.19
C GLU A 104 1.27 -15.88 -21.68
N VAL A 105 2.29 -15.78 -22.54
CA VAL A 105 3.69 -15.97 -22.14
C VAL A 105 4.47 -14.74 -22.57
N VAL A 106 4.93 -13.97 -21.60
CA VAL A 106 5.73 -12.76 -21.78
C VAL A 106 7.19 -13.17 -21.69
N THR A 107 8.06 -12.60 -22.54
CA THR A 107 9.46 -12.99 -22.60
C THR A 107 10.38 -11.79 -22.71
N ALA A 108 11.52 -11.82 -22.04
CA ALA A 108 12.58 -10.83 -22.18
C ALA A 108 13.95 -11.52 -22.36
N ALA A 109 14.78 -10.98 -23.24
CA ALA A 109 16.15 -11.43 -23.44
C ALA A 109 17.11 -10.60 -22.59
N PHE A 110 18.17 -11.22 -22.08
CA PHE A 110 19.26 -10.53 -21.40
C PHE A 110 20.59 -11.25 -21.61
N ASN A 111 21.68 -10.48 -21.55
CA ASN A 111 23.02 -11.02 -21.69
C ASN A 111 23.71 -10.99 -20.33
N THR A 112 24.32 -12.11 -19.97
CA THR A 112 25.32 -12.19 -18.90
C THR A 112 26.71 -12.03 -19.52
N SER A 113 27.77 -12.07 -18.71
CA SER A 113 29.14 -11.96 -19.24
C SER A 113 29.53 -13.05 -20.24
N ASP A 114 28.92 -14.25 -20.15
CA ASP A 114 29.27 -15.41 -20.97
C ASP A 114 28.09 -16.04 -21.74
N ARG A 115 26.85 -15.67 -21.46
CA ARG A 115 25.65 -16.33 -22.03
C ARG A 115 24.55 -15.35 -22.44
N GLU A 116 23.84 -15.71 -23.50
CA GLU A 116 22.57 -15.09 -23.90
C GLU A 116 21.42 -15.90 -23.27
N LEU A 117 20.63 -15.24 -22.42
CA LEU A 117 19.55 -15.86 -21.66
C LEU A 117 18.21 -15.21 -21.95
N TRP A 118 17.15 -15.95 -21.68
CA TRP A 118 15.77 -15.52 -21.85
C TRP A 118 14.99 -15.86 -20.61
N VAL A 119 14.21 -14.91 -20.11
CA VAL A 119 13.18 -15.18 -19.10
C VAL A 119 11.82 -15.27 -19.79
N ALA A 120 11.01 -16.25 -19.40
CA ALA A 120 9.64 -16.41 -19.84
C ALA A 120 8.71 -16.52 -18.62
N VAL A 121 7.61 -15.77 -18.64
CA VAL A 121 6.65 -15.66 -17.54
C VAL A 121 5.25 -15.96 -18.07
N THR A 122 4.50 -16.80 -17.37
CA THR A 122 3.07 -16.94 -17.65
C THR A 122 2.28 -15.79 -17.08
N SER A 123 1.32 -15.29 -17.85
CA SER A 123 0.38 -14.23 -17.48
C SER A 123 -1.03 -14.62 -17.95
N GLY A 124 -2.06 -13.94 -17.48
CA GLY A 124 -3.43 -14.10 -18.01
C GLY A 124 -4.37 -14.87 -17.09
N PRO A 125 -5.68 -14.62 -17.19
CA PRO A 125 -6.67 -15.20 -16.29
C PRO A 125 -6.89 -16.69 -16.53
N GLY A 126 -6.51 -17.23 -17.69
CA GLY A 126 -6.78 -18.61 -18.06
C GLY A 126 -6.13 -19.64 -17.14
N ILE A 127 -5.14 -19.24 -16.32
CA ILE A 127 -4.55 -20.15 -15.33
C ILE A 127 -5.56 -20.57 -14.25
N TYR A 128 -6.50 -19.68 -13.93
CA TYR A 128 -7.55 -19.93 -12.93
C TYR A 128 -8.70 -20.79 -13.49
N ASP A 129 -8.74 -20.95 -14.81
CA ASP A 129 -9.70 -21.79 -15.53
C ASP A 129 -9.19 -23.22 -15.74
N LEU A 130 -7.97 -23.55 -15.29
CA LEU A 130 -7.44 -24.91 -15.36
C LEU A 130 -8.25 -25.85 -14.43
N PRO A 131 -8.45 -27.13 -14.83
CA PRO A 131 -9.25 -28.08 -14.05
C PRO A 131 -8.64 -28.41 -12.67
N GLU A 132 -7.34 -28.18 -12.52
CA GLU A 132 -6.64 -28.22 -11.25
C GLU A 132 -6.01 -26.85 -11.02
N ALA A 133 -6.06 -26.34 -9.79
CA ALA A 133 -5.44 -25.06 -9.44
C ALA A 133 -3.93 -25.11 -9.73
N ARG A 134 -3.45 -24.16 -10.54
CA ARG A 134 -2.04 -23.95 -10.86
C ARG A 134 -1.64 -22.51 -10.56
N GLU A 135 -0.37 -22.31 -10.29
CA GLU A 135 0.22 -20.99 -10.06
C GLU A 135 0.92 -20.50 -11.33
N HIS A 136 1.04 -19.18 -11.46
CA HIS A 136 1.89 -18.61 -12.51
C HIS A 136 3.33 -19.05 -12.28
N VAL A 137 4.10 -19.17 -13.36
CA VAL A 137 5.49 -19.61 -13.34
C VAL A 137 6.37 -18.68 -14.15
N ALA A 138 7.64 -18.59 -13.75
CA ALA A 138 8.71 -17.99 -14.52
C ALA A 138 9.81 -19.04 -14.77
N GLY A 139 10.47 -18.97 -15.93
CA GLY A 139 11.60 -19.83 -16.27
C GLY A 139 12.72 -19.07 -16.97
N ILE A 140 13.96 -19.50 -16.73
CA ILE A 140 15.15 -19.06 -17.46
C ILE A 140 15.50 -20.10 -18.53
N TYR A 141 15.78 -19.62 -19.72
CA TYR A 141 16.06 -20.42 -20.89
C TYR A 141 17.33 -19.95 -21.59
N GLU A 142 18.09 -20.89 -22.12
CA GLU A 142 19.21 -20.65 -23.01
C GLU A 142 18.90 -21.23 -24.39
N ARG A 143 19.33 -20.52 -25.43
CA ARG A 143 19.17 -21.00 -26.79
C ARG A 143 20.31 -21.95 -27.16
N SER A 144 19.98 -23.18 -27.51
CA SER A 144 20.93 -24.20 -28.00
C SER A 144 20.59 -24.57 -29.44
N GLY A 145 21.16 -23.82 -30.39
CA GLY A 145 20.85 -23.96 -31.81
C GLY A 145 19.44 -23.43 -32.12
N ASP A 146 18.57 -24.31 -32.62
CA ASP A 146 17.16 -23.98 -32.90
C ASP A 146 16.22 -24.33 -31.75
N ASP A 147 16.74 -24.87 -30.64
CA ASP A 147 15.95 -25.29 -29.48
C ASP A 147 16.21 -24.41 -28.24
N TRP A 148 15.27 -24.46 -27.30
CA TRP A 148 15.37 -23.84 -25.99
C TRP A 148 15.63 -24.87 -24.91
N VAL A 149 16.62 -24.61 -24.07
CA VAL A 149 16.94 -25.40 -22.88
C VAL A 149 16.52 -24.61 -21.65
N GLU A 150 15.58 -25.15 -20.88
CA GLU A 150 15.24 -24.60 -19.57
C GLU A 150 16.39 -24.84 -18.59
N LEU A 151 16.83 -23.78 -17.93
CA LEU A 151 17.89 -23.81 -16.94
C LEU A 151 17.32 -23.88 -15.52
N ALA A 152 16.31 -23.07 -15.25
CA ALA A 152 15.67 -22.94 -13.95
C ALA A 152 14.23 -22.47 -14.12
N ASN A 153 13.37 -22.75 -13.14
CA ASN A 153 12.03 -22.23 -13.05
C ASN A 153 11.62 -21.98 -11.59
N THR A 154 10.61 -21.12 -11.39
CA THR A 154 9.98 -20.87 -10.09
C THR A 154 8.48 -20.64 -10.29
N THR A 155 7.69 -20.89 -9.24
CA THR A 155 6.33 -20.37 -9.16
C THR A 155 6.37 -18.89 -8.74
N LEU A 156 5.34 -18.15 -9.13
CA LEU A 156 5.17 -16.73 -8.87
C LEU A 156 4.08 -16.54 -7.82
N ALA A 157 4.44 -15.88 -6.72
CA ALA A 157 3.48 -15.51 -5.67
C ALA A 157 2.54 -14.39 -6.14
N SER A 158 2.99 -13.54 -7.07
CA SER A 158 2.25 -12.38 -7.58
C SER A 158 0.99 -12.72 -8.38
N GLY A 159 0.97 -13.88 -9.06
CA GLY A 159 -0.16 -14.31 -9.90
C GLY A 159 -0.72 -13.25 -10.86
N PRO A 160 0.10 -12.67 -11.77
CA PRO A 160 -0.30 -11.53 -12.57
C PRO A 160 -1.31 -11.90 -13.68
N THR A 161 -2.39 -11.14 -13.79
CA THR A 161 -3.30 -11.22 -14.96
C THR A 161 -2.64 -10.63 -16.21
N PHE A 162 -1.91 -9.53 -16.06
CA PHE A 162 -1.02 -9.01 -17.10
C PHE A 162 0.34 -8.78 -16.47
N ALA A 163 1.41 -9.23 -17.14
CA ALA A 163 2.77 -9.11 -16.68
C ALA A 163 3.62 -8.32 -17.69
N ASP A 164 4.57 -7.55 -17.17
CA ASP A 164 5.68 -6.97 -17.90
C ASP A 164 6.98 -7.38 -17.23
N ILE A 165 8.06 -7.51 -18.01
CA ILE A 165 9.35 -7.98 -17.53
C ILE A 165 10.40 -6.92 -17.76
N SER A 166 11.14 -6.58 -16.71
CA SER A 166 12.33 -5.75 -16.79
C SER A 166 13.55 -6.43 -16.15
N ILE A 167 14.71 -6.19 -16.73
CA ILE A 167 15.98 -6.70 -16.21
C ILE A 167 16.58 -5.60 -15.35
N VAL A 168 16.54 -5.78 -14.03
CA VAL A 168 17.03 -4.82 -13.05
C VAL A 168 18.55 -4.75 -13.09
N ALA A 169 19.18 -5.92 -13.11
CA ALA A 169 20.63 -6.07 -13.26
C ALA A 169 20.94 -7.40 -13.94
N ALA A 170 21.89 -7.38 -14.87
CA ALA A 170 22.47 -8.62 -15.41
C ALA A 170 23.88 -8.79 -14.83
N ASP A 171 24.11 -9.93 -14.18
CA ASP A 171 25.44 -10.30 -13.64
C ASP A 171 25.95 -9.34 -12.54
N TYR A 172 25.05 -8.84 -11.68
CA TYR A 172 25.41 -8.08 -10.49
C TYR A 172 25.76 -9.04 -9.35
N GLU A 173 27.02 -8.97 -8.90
CA GLU A 173 27.59 -9.87 -7.90
C GLU A 173 27.38 -11.37 -8.21
N GLY A 174 27.39 -11.71 -9.51
CA GLY A 174 27.22 -13.09 -9.99
C GLY A 174 25.76 -13.55 -10.08
N ALA A 175 24.79 -12.65 -9.95
CA ALA A 175 23.38 -12.95 -10.13
C ALA A 175 22.71 -12.00 -11.12
N SER A 176 21.64 -12.48 -11.76
CA SER A 176 20.73 -11.66 -12.56
C SER A 176 19.45 -11.41 -11.79
N TRP A 177 18.98 -10.17 -11.83
CA TRP A 177 17.81 -9.70 -11.10
C TRP A 177 16.74 -9.25 -12.09
N ILE A 178 15.56 -9.85 -11.98
CA ILE A 178 14.49 -9.72 -12.96
C ILE A 178 13.23 -9.27 -12.23
N ALA A 179 12.70 -8.12 -12.60
CA ALA A 179 11.45 -7.61 -12.07
C ALA A 179 10.29 -8.00 -12.99
N ILE A 180 9.23 -8.49 -12.38
CA ILE A 180 7.94 -8.78 -12.99
C ILE A 180 6.95 -7.79 -12.38
N ASP A 181 6.54 -6.79 -13.16
CA ASP A 181 5.45 -5.89 -12.78
C ASP A 181 4.16 -6.43 -13.40
N GLY A 182 3.05 -6.28 -12.71
CA GLY A 182 1.79 -6.80 -13.20
C GLY A 182 0.57 -6.14 -12.59
N ILE A 183 -0.58 -6.57 -13.08
CA ILE A 183 -1.87 -6.22 -12.50
C ILE A 183 -2.64 -7.49 -12.20
N THR A 184 -3.41 -7.45 -11.12
CA THR A 184 -4.35 -8.50 -10.73
C THR A 184 -5.70 -7.86 -10.51
N GLY A 185 -6.74 -8.33 -11.19
CA GLY A 185 -8.03 -7.66 -11.19
C GLY A 185 -8.02 -6.28 -11.89
N ALA A 186 -9.03 -5.45 -11.61
CA ALA A 186 -9.23 -4.19 -12.31
C ALA A 186 -8.42 -3.00 -11.76
N HIS A 187 -8.02 -3.07 -10.49
CA HIS A 187 -7.48 -1.91 -9.75
C HIS A 187 -6.22 -2.21 -8.94
N SER A 188 -5.76 -3.46 -8.87
CA SER A 188 -4.56 -3.81 -8.09
C SER A 188 -3.36 -4.13 -8.96
N GLY A 189 -2.19 -3.78 -8.46
CA GLY A 189 -0.90 -4.10 -9.02
C GLY A 189 -0.24 -5.25 -8.28
N THR A 190 0.65 -5.96 -8.96
CA THR A 190 1.52 -6.96 -8.35
C THR A 190 2.95 -6.75 -8.82
N PHE A 191 3.90 -7.08 -7.97
CA PHE A 191 5.33 -7.01 -8.29
C PHE A 191 6.03 -8.24 -7.74
N GLU A 192 6.99 -8.76 -8.49
CA GLU A 192 7.85 -9.85 -8.03
C GLU A 192 9.27 -9.66 -8.58
N LEU A 193 10.25 -9.71 -7.68
CA LEU A 193 11.67 -9.70 -8.03
C LEU A 193 12.22 -11.11 -7.94
N LEU A 194 12.83 -11.56 -9.03
CA LEU A 194 13.49 -12.85 -9.11
C LEU A 194 15.01 -12.67 -9.11
N LYS A 195 15.70 -13.59 -8.42
CA LYS A 195 17.16 -13.74 -8.44
C LYS A 195 17.51 -15.03 -9.18
N PHE A 196 18.36 -14.93 -10.18
CA PHE A 196 18.96 -16.07 -10.87
C PHE A 196 20.46 -16.09 -10.61
N ASP A 197 20.97 -17.12 -9.90
CA ASP A 197 22.38 -17.23 -9.50
C ASP A 197 23.26 -18.00 -10.51
N GLY A 198 22.72 -18.25 -11.71
CA GLY A 198 23.33 -19.09 -12.73
C GLY A 198 22.85 -20.54 -12.72
N THR A 199 22.24 -20.99 -11.63
CA THR A 199 21.71 -22.36 -11.45
C THR A 199 20.24 -22.36 -11.03
N ASP A 200 19.90 -21.62 -9.98
CA ASP A 200 18.56 -21.58 -9.39
C ASP A 200 17.89 -20.23 -9.67
N LEU A 201 16.56 -20.27 -9.88
CA LEU A 201 15.71 -19.10 -9.99
C LEU A 201 14.81 -19.04 -8.77
N ALA A 202 14.87 -17.96 -8.00
CA ALA A 202 14.08 -17.79 -6.79
C ALA A 202 13.35 -16.45 -6.79
N SER A 203 12.11 -16.45 -6.30
CA SER A 203 11.42 -15.24 -5.87
C SER A 203 12.02 -14.75 -4.55
N VAL A 204 12.55 -13.54 -4.55
CA VAL A 204 13.22 -12.95 -3.37
C VAL A 204 12.43 -11.81 -2.74
N LEU A 205 11.55 -11.19 -3.51
CA LEU A 205 10.63 -10.15 -3.06
C LEU A 205 9.34 -10.24 -3.88
N TRP A 206 8.19 -10.19 -3.20
CA TRP A 206 6.90 -10.06 -3.86
C TRP A 206 6.09 -8.98 -3.15
N TRP A 207 5.22 -8.30 -3.89
CA TRP A 207 4.37 -7.24 -3.38
C TRP A 207 3.02 -7.21 -4.08
N PHE A 208 1.99 -6.86 -3.32
CA PHE A 208 0.66 -6.55 -3.82
C PHE A 208 0.32 -5.12 -3.43
N SER A 209 -0.20 -4.35 -4.38
CA SER A 209 -0.77 -3.03 -4.12
C SER A 209 -2.24 -3.00 -4.51
N SER A 210 -3.05 -2.37 -3.66
CA SER A 210 -4.45 -2.06 -3.93
C SER A 210 -4.64 -1.04 -5.06
N MET A 211 -3.55 -0.55 -5.66
CA MET A 211 -3.52 0.30 -6.86
C MET A 211 -2.63 -0.33 -7.94
N PRO A 212 -2.82 0.02 -9.23
CA PRO A 212 -1.85 -0.32 -10.27
C PRO A 212 -0.48 0.32 -9.97
N GLY A 213 0.59 -0.29 -10.47
CA GLY A 213 1.96 0.13 -10.16
C GLY A 213 2.34 -0.28 -8.73
N ALA A 214 2.49 -1.59 -8.52
CA ALA A 214 2.85 -2.14 -7.21
C ALA A 214 4.27 -1.81 -6.79
N ALA A 215 5.16 -1.56 -7.77
CA ALA A 215 6.49 -1.08 -7.49
C ALA A 215 7.02 -0.20 -8.63
N THR A 216 8.11 0.49 -8.35
CA THR A 216 8.95 1.16 -9.35
C THR A 216 10.40 0.74 -9.11
N VAL A 217 11.13 0.42 -10.17
CA VAL A 217 12.57 0.20 -10.13
C VAL A 217 13.25 1.50 -10.54
N VAL A 218 13.98 2.14 -9.63
CA VAL A 218 14.53 3.49 -9.82
C VAL A 218 15.84 3.66 -9.05
N ASP A 219 16.82 4.27 -9.70
CA ASP A 219 18.10 4.66 -9.08
C ASP A 219 17.89 5.91 -8.23
N LEU A 220 17.98 5.74 -6.90
CA LEU A 220 17.75 6.80 -5.91
C LEU A 220 19.04 7.42 -5.39
N ASP A 221 20.17 6.71 -5.46
CA ASP A 221 21.45 7.16 -4.91
C ASP A 221 22.53 7.47 -5.97
N GLY A 222 22.18 7.32 -7.25
CA GLY A 222 23.07 7.52 -8.39
C GLY A 222 24.02 6.34 -8.63
N THR A 223 23.72 5.17 -8.05
CA THR A 223 24.52 3.95 -8.18
C THR A 223 23.72 2.84 -8.83
N GLU A 224 24.41 1.97 -9.58
CA GLU A 224 23.81 0.77 -10.14
C GLU A 224 24.08 -0.43 -9.22
N PRO A 225 23.13 -1.36 -9.07
CA PRO A 225 21.80 -1.39 -9.69
C PRO A 225 20.74 -0.50 -8.98
N PRO A 226 19.64 -0.13 -9.68
CA PRO A 226 18.59 0.71 -9.11
C PRO A 226 17.83 0.03 -7.96
N GLU A 227 17.29 0.83 -7.04
CA GLU A 227 16.44 0.38 -5.93
C GLU A 227 15.07 -0.10 -6.38
N VAL A 228 14.41 -0.83 -5.48
CA VAL A 228 13.00 -1.20 -5.62
C VAL A 228 12.17 -0.38 -4.64
N VAL A 229 11.24 0.42 -5.16
CA VAL A 229 10.28 1.20 -4.39
C VAL A 229 8.90 0.55 -4.51
N LEU A 230 8.41 -0.05 -3.44
CA LEU A 230 7.10 -0.68 -3.38
C LEU A 230 6.03 0.36 -3.01
N ASN A 231 4.92 0.33 -3.73
CA ASN A 231 3.77 1.19 -3.47
C ASN A 231 2.89 0.58 -2.37
N ALA A 232 2.97 1.13 -1.16
CA ALA A 232 2.22 0.70 0.01
C ALA A 232 1.01 1.59 0.30
N THR A 233 0.61 2.44 -0.66
CA THR A 233 -0.49 3.38 -0.50
C THR A 233 -1.82 2.66 -0.38
N ASP A 234 -2.64 3.08 0.59
CA ASP A 234 -4.02 2.62 0.72
C ASP A 234 -4.97 3.60 0.01
N PRO A 235 -5.58 3.21 -1.13
CA PRO A 235 -6.58 4.02 -1.81
C PRO A 235 -8.00 3.84 -1.27
N TYR A 236 -8.21 2.93 -0.31
CA TYR A 236 -9.51 2.58 0.26
C TYR A 236 -9.76 3.27 1.61
N VAL A 237 -9.27 4.52 1.76
CA VAL A 237 -9.69 5.37 2.89
C VAL A 237 -11.22 5.49 2.91
N TYR A 238 -11.80 5.71 1.74
CA TYR A 238 -13.23 5.57 1.48
C TYR A 238 -13.45 4.56 0.34
N CYS A 239 -13.07 4.95 -0.88
CA CYS A 239 -13.14 4.08 -2.04
C CYS A 239 -11.99 4.38 -2.99
N TYR A 240 -11.55 3.40 -3.78
CA TYR A 240 -10.43 3.57 -4.72
C TYR A 240 -10.61 4.76 -5.70
N ALA A 241 -11.86 5.08 -6.04
CA ALA A 241 -12.22 6.16 -6.95
C ALA A 241 -12.52 7.50 -6.27
N CYS A 242 -12.51 7.54 -4.93
CA CYS A 242 -12.90 8.69 -4.13
C CYS A 242 -11.79 9.75 -4.06
N GLY A 243 -10.56 9.42 -4.49
CA GLY A 243 -9.45 10.36 -4.56
C GLY A 243 -8.79 10.67 -3.20
N VAL A 244 -9.19 10.00 -2.12
CA VAL A 244 -8.57 10.12 -0.80
C VAL A 244 -7.70 8.89 -0.56
N ARG A 245 -6.41 9.10 -0.27
CA ARG A 245 -5.41 8.03 -0.18
C ARG A 245 -4.50 8.24 1.04
N ALA A 246 -4.19 7.17 1.75
CA ALA A 246 -3.12 7.16 2.73
C ALA A 246 -1.81 6.74 2.05
N TRP A 247 -1.08 7.72 1.51
CA TRP A 247 0.15 7.47 0.76
C TRP A 247 1.22 6.79 1.60
N SER A 248 1.88 5.79 1.03
CA SER A 248 3.00 5.10 1.68
C SER A 248 3.87 4.39 0.65
N GLU A 249 5.14 4.22 0.97
CA GLU A 249 6.11 3.50 0.17
C GLU A 249 7.00 2.64 1.06
N VAL A 250 7.59 1.58 0.49
CA VAL A 250 8.66 0.80 1.10
C VAL A 250 9.85 0.79 0.14
N ILE A 251 11.04 1.15 0.61
CA ILE A 251 12.24 1.16 -0.22
C ILE A 251 13.10 -0.04 0.14
N TYR A 252 13.57 -0.74 -0.89
CA TYR A 252 14.55 -1.80 -0.81
C TYR A 252 15.82 -1.36 -1.55
N ARG A 253 16.95 -1.38 -0.84
CA ARG A 253 18.28 -1.00 -1.35
C ARG A 253 19.24 -2.17 -1.40
N TRP A 254 20.29 -2.03 -2.18
CA TRP A 254 21.35 -3.03 -2.29
C TRP A 254 22.38 -2.87 -1.16
N MET A 255 22.66 -3.95 -0.45
CA MET A 255 23.76 -4.05 0.52
C MET A 255 24.44 -5.41 0.38
N ASP A 256 25.72 -5.40 0.02
CA ASP A 256 26.55 -6.61 -0.14
C ASP A 256 25.89 -7.69 -1.03
N GLY A 257 25.34 -7.28 -2.18
CA GLY A 257 24.69 -8.18 -3.15
C GLY A 257 23.30 -8.67 -2.76
N GLU A 258 22.77 -8.23 -1.62
CA GLU A 258 21.43 -8.56 -1.17
C GLU A 258 20.53 -7.33 -1.12
N LEU A 259 19.23 -7.56 -1.26
CA LEU A 259 18.23 -6.53 -1.21
C LEU A 259 17.69 -6.40 0.22
N VAL A 260 17.77 -5.20 0.81
CA VAL A 260 17.42 -4.94 2.20
C VAL A 260 16.46 -3.76 2.32
N GLU A 261 15.38 -3.94 3.08
CA GLU A 261 14.43 -2.87 3.39
C GLU A 261 15.11 -1.72 4.14
N VAL A 262 14.82 -0.48 3.72
CA VAL A 262 15.19 0.73 4.44
C VAL A 262 14.20 0.93 5.60
N PRO A 263 14.63 0.81 6.87
CA PRO A 263 13.72 0.94 8.00
C PRO A 263 13.45 2.42 8.31
N VAL A 264 12.21 2.72 8.73
CA VAL A 264 11.90 3.96 9.47
C VAL A 264 12.34 3.75 10.92
N ALA A 265 13.62 4.01 11.20
CA ALA A 265 14.22 3.85 12.52
C ALA A 265 15.33 4.89 12.75
N GLY A 266 15.62 5.18 14.02
CA GLY A 266 16.75 6.03 14.40
C GLY A 266 18.08 5.44 13.92
N VAL A 267 19.00 6.31 13.53
CA VAL A 267 20.31 5.95 12.98
C VAL A 267 21.38 6.27 14.02
N ALA A 268 22.18 5.26 14.37
CA ALA A 268 23.35 5.47 15.23
C ALA A 268 24.42 6.27 14.47
N ASP A 269 24.95 7.31 15.13
CA ASP A 269 26.01 8.16 14.60
C ASP A 269 27.00 8.52 15.72
N ASP A 270 28.21 8.95 15.37
CA ASP A 270 29.20 9.42 16.34
C ASP A 270 28.77 10.76 16.98
N ASP A 271 27.94 11.56 16.28
CA ASP A 271 27.29 12.75 16.82
C ASP A 271 25.92 12.39 17.42
N GLN A 272 25.81 12.50 18.74
CA GLN A 272 24.57 12.22 19.47
C GLN A 272 23.38 13.05 18.96
N LEU A 273 23.60 14.28 18.50
CA LEU A 273 22.51 15.10 17.98
C LEU A 273 21.93 14.52 16.68
N VAL A 274 22.76 13.91 15.82
CA VAL A 274 22.30 13.22 14.60
C VAL A 274 21.47 11.99 14.98
N THR A 275 21.91 11.22 15.96
CA THR A 275 21.12 10.09 16.50
C THR A 275 19.78 10.56 17.06
N ASP A 276 19.76 11.60 17.89
CA ASP A 276 18.53 12.13 18.48
C ASP A 276 17.56 12.64 17.39
N LEU A 277 18.06 13.36 16.38
CA LEU A 277 17.24 13.88 15.27
C LEU A 277 16.63 12.76 14.43
N THR A 278 17.38 11.71 14.13
CA THR A 278 16.86 10.57 13.34
C THR A 278 15.90 9.70 14.14
N GLU A 279 16.11 9.55 15.45
CA GLU A 279 15.16 8.88 16.34
C GLU A 279 13.83 9.65 16.41
N VAL A 280 13.88 10.97 16.60
CA VAL A 280 12.68 11.83 16.59
C VAL A 280 11.98 11.81 15.23
N ALA A 281 12.74 11.85 14.13
CA ALA A 281 12.16 11.73 12.79
C ALA A 281 11.39 10.42 12.60
N ALA A 282 11.97 9.30 13.05
CA ALA A 282 11.31 7.99 12.98
C ALA A 282 10.05 7.91 13.86
N ILE A 283 10.08 8.51 15.06
CA ILE A 283 8.90 8.61 15.94
C ILE A 283 7.78 9.39 15.25
N TYR A 284 8.10 10.56 14.68
CA TYR A 284 7.10 11.37 13.98
C TYR A 284 6.56 10.70 12.71
N ALA A 285 7.41 10.03 11.93
CA ALA A 285 6.97 9.28 10.75
C ALA A 285 6.04 8.12 11.14
N ALA A 286 6.34 7.38 12.21
CA ALA A 286 5.46 6.32 12.71
C ALA A 286 4.09 6.84 13.21
N ALA A 287 4.04 8.11 13.61
CA ALA A 287 2.85 8.83 14.04
C ALA A 287 2.16 9.63 12.92
N ASP A 288 2.57 9.45 11.66
CA ASP A 288 2.08 10.20 10.49
C ASP A 288 2.22 11.73 10.57
N LEU A 289 3.14 12.23 11.40
CA LEU A 289 3.47 13.66 11.52
C LEU A 289 4.54 14.05 10.49
N TRP A 290 4.20 13.95 9.20
CA TRP A 290 5.17 13.93 8.10
C TRP A 290 5.99 15.20 7.94
N GLN A 291 5.41 16.39 8.11
CA GLN A 291 6.18 17.65 8.08
C GLN A 291 7.23 17.68 9.20
N ARG A 292 6.86 17.28 10.43
CA ARG A 292 7.79 17.25 11.57
C ARG A 292 8.89 16.20 11.40
N ALA A 293 8.55 15.04 10.86
CA ALA A 293 9.50 14.00 10.51
C ALA A 293 10.50 14.49 9.45
N LEU A 294 9.99 15.13 8.40
CA LEU A 294 10.79 15.70 7.31
C LEU A 294 11.75 16.78 7.81
N ASP A 295 11.28 17.70 8.65
CA ASP A 295 12.12 18.76 9.22
C ASP A 295 13.29 18.16 10.01
N SER A 296 13.00 17.18 10.87
CA SER A 296 14.00 16.53 11.73
C SER A 296 15.04 15.75 10.93
N VAL A 297 14.62 14.94 9.96
CA VAL A 297 15.55 14.13 9.14
C VAL A 297 16.34 15.00 8.15
N THR A 298 15.78 16.13 7.70
CA THR A 298 16.50 17.10 6.87
C THR A 298 17.66 17.72 7.64
N GLU A 299 17.44 18.09 8.90
CA GLU A 299 18.52 18.62 9.76
C GLU A 299 19.62 17.56 9.98
N ALA A 300 19.24 16.32 10.30
CA ALA A 300 20.19 15.21 10.43
C ALA A 300 21.01 14.97 9.16
N SER A 301 20.35 14.94 7.99
CA SER A 301 21.00 14.74 6.68
C SER A 301 22.00 15.85 6.35
N ASN A 302 21.68 17.10 6.68
CA ASN A 302 22.61 18.22 6.49
C ASN A 302 23.84 18.15 7.41
N MET A 303 23.68 17.60 8.61
CA MET A 303 24.78 17.43 9.58
C MET A 303 25.68 16.24 9.24
N ALA A 304 25.10 15.15 8.74
CA ALA A 304 25.79 13.91 8.41
C ALA A 304 25.63 13.51 6.92
N PRO A 305 26.04 14.37 5.95
CA PRO A 305 25.77 14.15 4.53
C PRO A 305 26.51 12.95 3.93
N ASN A 306 27.47 12.38 4.66
CA ASN A 306 28.23 11.20 4.25
C ASN A 306 27.81 9.92 5.01
N ASN A 307 26.82 10.00 5.91
CA ASN A 307 26.29 8.82 6.58
C ASN A 307 25.22 8.18 5.67
N PRO A 308 25.47 6.98 5.12
CA PRO A 308 24.54 6.34 4.18
C PRO A 308 23.19 6.01 4.83
N ASP A 309 23.16 5.63 6.10
CA ASP A 309 21.91 5.26 6.76
C ASP A 309 21.02 6.48 7.01
N VAL A 310 21.63 7.64 7.32
CA VAL A 310 20.91 8.93 7.39
C VAL A 310 20.36 9.33 6.02
N PHE A 311 21.13 9.15 4.94
CA PHE A 311 20.67 9.39 3.58
C PHE A 311 19.43 8.57 3.25
N TRP A 312 19.44 7.26 3.54
CA TRP A 312 18.31 6.39 3.22
C TRP A 312 17.08 6.68 4.07
N LEU A 313 17.23 7.00 5.35
CA LEU A 313 16.12 7.45 6.19
C LEU A 313 15.52 8.76 5.64
N TYR A 314 16.35 9.73 5.26
CA TYR A 314 15.92 10.97 4.63
C TYR A 314 15.16 10.72 3.33
N THR A 315 15.69 9.88 2.44
CA THR A 315 15.07 9.54 1.15
C THR A 315 13.69 8.90 1.34
N LEU A 316 13.54 7.98 2.29
CA LEU A 316 12.24 7.36 2.57
C LEU A 316 11.23 8.36 3.13
N ILE A 317 11.60 9.11 4.18
CA ILE A 317 10.70 10.06 4.84
C ILE A 317 10.31 11.19 3.86
N SER A 318 11.27 11.74 3.11
CA SER A 318 11.00 12.84 2.17
C SER A 318 10.01 12.46 1.07
N ARG A 319 10.12 11.26 0.50
CA ARG A 319 9.20 10.79 -0.54
C ARG A 319 7.78 10.62 -0.04
N ILE A 320 7.60 9.99 1.12
CA ILE A 320 6.28 9.81 1.72
C ILE A 320 5.69 11.17 2.13
N ALA A 321 6.50 12.04 2.75
CA ALA A 321 6.08 13.37 3.14
C ALA A 321 5.67 14.22 1.92
N GLU A 322 6.44 14.21 0.82
CA GLU A 322 6.10 14.93 -0.41
C GLU A 322 4.74 14.50 -0.96
N ALA A 323 4.49 13.19 -1.04
CA ALA A 323 3.21 12.66 -1.53
C ALA A 323 2.03 13.06 -0.62
N ARG A 324 2.19 12.94 0.70
CA ARG A 324 1.10 13.25 1.65
C ARG A 324 0.83 14.74 1.76
N LEU A 325 1.87 15.55 1.92
CA LEU A 325 1.73 17.00 2.02
C LEU A 325 1.25 17.61 0.70
N GLY A 326 1.57 17.00 -0.45
CA GLY A 326 1.06 17.40 -1.76
C GLY A 326 -0.45 17.19 -1.93
N GLU A 327 -1.06 16.24 -1.20
CA GLU A 327 -2.51 15.97 -1.22
C GLU A 327 -3.27 16.64 -0.07
N ALA A 328 -2.56 17.22 0.91
CA ALA A 328 -3.18 17.86 2.07
C ALA A 328 -4.16 18.96 1.63
N GLY A 329 -5.43 18.84 2.06
CA GLY A 329 -6.49 19.79 1.74
C GLY A 329 -7.11 19.59 0.36
N SER A 330 -6.96 18.43 -0.28
CA SER A 330 -7.56 18.14 -1.59
C SER A 330 -9.09 18.29 -1.58
N GLU A 331 -9.65 18.77 -2.71
CA GLU A 331 -11.06 19.18 -2.81
C GLU A 331 -12.07 18.03 -2.53
N GLN A 332 -11.69 16.78 -2.77
CA GLN A 332 -12.57 15.62 -2.63
C GLN A 332 -12.94 15.36 -1.16
N GLN A 333 -11.97 15.56 -0.27
CA GLN A 333 -12.16 15.51 1.18
C GLN A 333 -11.00 16.30 1.86
N PRO A 334 -11.16 17.63 2.03
CA PRO A 334 -10.07 18.48 2.54
C PRO A 334 -9.70 18.19 4.00
N PHE A 335 -10.67 17.81 4.82
CA PHE A 335 -10.45 17.52 6.24
C PHE A 335 -9.62 16.25 6.43
N MET A 336 -10.05 15.15 5.83
CA MET A 336 -9.41 13.85 5.90
C MET A 336 -8.02 13.87 5.29
N THR A 337 -7.81 14.54 4.15
CA THR A 337 -6.45 14.62 3.57
C THR A 337 -5.48 15.43 4.42
N ASN A 338 -5.94 16.47 5.12
CA ASN A 338 -5.11 17.12 6.15
C ASN A 338 -4.79 16.17 7.31
N VAL A 339 -5.77 15.40 7.80
CA VAL A 339 -5.55 14.40 8.88
C VAL A 339 -4.55 13.33 8.45
N LEU A 340 -4.69 12.78 7.24
CA LEU A 340 -3.78 11.77 6.70
C LEU A 340 -2.36 12.32 6.47
N ALA A 341 -2.21 13.62 6.24
CA ALA A 341 -0.90 14.27 6.13
C ALA A 341 -0.28 14.65 7.49
N GLY A 342 -1.02 14.51 8.60
CA GLY A 342 -0.61 15.00 9.92
C GLY A 342 -0.76 16.51 10.11
N GLU A 343 -1.46 17.19 9.20
CA GLU A 343 -1.67 18.65 9.18
C GLU A 343 -2.89 19.05 10.01
N TYR A 344 -2.87 18.73 11.31
CA TYR A 344 -4.03 18.94 12.19
C TYR A 344 -4.41 20.41 12.37
N ASP A 345 -3.45 21.34 12.36
CA ASP A 345 -3.75 22.77 12.39
C ASP A 345 -4.55 23.22 11.15
N ALA A 346 -4.24 22.64 9.98
CA ALA A 346 -5.00 22.87 8.74
C ALA A 346 -6.39 22.24 8.80
N ALA A 347 -6.51 21.04 9.39
CA ALA A 347 -7.81 20.41 9.63
C ALA A 347 -8.70 21.28 10.57
N VAL A 348 -8.16 21.78 11.68
CA VAL A 348 -8.88 22.71 12.58
C VAL A 348 -9.20 24.03 11.88
N ALA A 349 -8.34 24.52 10.99
CA ALA A 349 -8.63 25.73 10.21
C ALA A 349 -9.89 25.59 9.34
N LEU A 350 -10.29 24.38 8.94
CA LEU A 350 -11.56 24.11 8.26
C LEU A 350 -12.78 24.15 9.20
N MET A 351 -12.56 23.94 10.51
CA MET A 351 -13.61 23.99 11.55
C MET A 351 -13.93 25.44 11.96
N ARG A 352 -12.89 26.29 12.08
CA ARG A 352 -12.96 27.66 12.59
C ARG A 352 -13.97 28.62 11.91
N PRO A 353 -14.32 28.47 10.62
CA PRO A 353 -15.34 29.33 9.99
C PRO A 353 -16.76 29.10 10.51
N TYR A 354 -17.00 28.02 11.26
CA TYR A 354 -18.32 27.60 11.73
C TYR A 354 -18.44 27.75 13.26
N THR A 355 -19.69 27.78 13.75
CA THR A 355 -19.93 27.62 15.19
C THR A 355 -19.56 26.19 15.61
N PRO A 356 -19.23 25.94 16.89
CA PRO A 356 -18.91 24.60 17.36
C PRO A 356 -20.00 23.56 17.06
N GLU A 357 -21.28 23.92 17.22
CA GLU A 357 -22.41 23.06 16.86
C GLU A 357 -22.36 22.59 15.39
N VAL A 358 -21.99 23.49 14.48
CA VAL A 358 -21.91 23.17 13.04
C VAL A 358 -20.61 22.42 12.71
N ALA A 359 -19.48 22.88 13.26
CA ALA A 359 -18.17 22.28 13.01
C ALA A 359 -18.05 20.84 13.54
N LEU A 360 -18.66 20.56 14.68
CA LEU A 360 -18.60 19.26 15.36
C LEU A 360 -19.74 18.32 14.96
N SER A 361 -20.65 18.76 14.09
CA SER A 361 -21.73 17.91 13.59
C SER A 361 -21.20 16.81 12.66
N PRO A 362 -21.57 15.54 12.86
CA PRO A 362 -21.27 14.44 11.93
C PRO A 362 -21.94 14.60 10.55
N THR A 363 -22.90 15.51 10.43
CA THR A 363 -23.54 15.89 9.15
C THR A 363 -23.17 17.31 8.72
N GLY A 364 -22.15 17.87 9.37
CA GLY A 364 -21.65 19.21 9.14
C GLY A 364 -20.82 19.35 7.86
N PRO A 365 -20.31 20.56 7.58
CA PRO A 365 -19.60 20.89 6.34
C PRO A 365 -18.25 20.18 6.15
N LEU A 366 -17.72 19.50 7.18
CA LEU A 366 -16.52 18.66 7.04
C LEU A 366 -16.82 17.31 6.38
N ILE A 367 -18.10 16.93 6.30
CA ILE A 367 -18.58 15.67 5.71
C ILE A 367 -19.53 15.95 4.54
N ALA A 368 -20.47 16.89 4.71
CA ALA A 368 -21.42 17.28 3.67
C ALA A 368 -20.73 17.79 2.40
N ASP A 369 -21.30 17.46 1.24
CA ASP A 369 -20.79 17.77 -0.09
C ASP A 369 -19.37 17.21 -0.38
N THR A 370 -18.91 16.23 0.40
CA THR A 370 -17.64 15.50 0.16
C THR A 370 -17.92 14.03 -0.17
N VAL A 371 -16.87 13.28 -0.52
CA VAL A 371 -16.97 11.83 -0.72
C VAL A 371 -17.38 11.07 0.56
N ALA A 372 -17.29 11.70 1.74
CA ALA A 372 -17.63 11.09 3.01
C ALA A 372 -19.13 11.14 3.38
N GLN A 373 -19.96 11.89 2.64
CA GLN A 373 -21.34 12.20 3.05
C GLN A 373 -22.27 10.97 3.14
N ASP A 374 -22.08 10.00 2.25
CA ASP A 374 -23.08 8.93 2.04
C ASP A 374 -22.53 7.57 2.49
N GLY A 375 -22.62 7.29 3.80
CA GLY A 375 -22.33 5.97 4.38
C GLY A 375 -20.85 5.70 4.69
N TRP A 376 -20.06 6.76 4.89
CA TRP A 376 -18.63 6.71 5.19
C TRP A 376 -18.28 7.31 6.55
N GLU A 377 -19.26 7.50 7.42
CA GLU A 377 -19.07 8.03 8.78
C GLU A 377 -18.17 7.10 9.60
N ASP A 378 -18.42 5.79 9.57
CA ASP A 378 -17.61 4.79 10.28
C ASP A 378 -16.14 4.81 9.82
N ALA A 379 -15.91 4.91 8.50
CA ALA A 379 -14.57 5.03 7.95
C ALA A 379 -13.91 6.36 8.36
N THR A 380 -14.66 7.46 8.32
CA THR A 380 -14.16 8.78 8.75
C THR A 380 -13.72 8.75 10.21
N ALA A 381 -14.57 8.21 11.08
CA ALA A 381 -14.25 8.04 12.50
C ALA A 381 -13.00 7.16 12.69
N LEU A 382 -12.95 6.00 12.04
CA LEU A 382 -11.82 5.06 12.14
C LEU A 382 -10.49 5.75 11.81
N TRP A 383 -10.39 6.40 10.66
CA TRP A 383 -9.15 7.05 10.22
C TRP A 383 -8.77 8.24 11.10
N VAL A 384 -9.74 9.07 11.49
CA VAL A 384 -9.48 10.23 12.37
C VAL A 384 -8.98 9.78 13.73
N LEU A 385 -9.64 8.80 14.34
CA LEU A 385 -9.28 8.31 15.67
C LEU A 385 -7.93 7.60 15.67
N ASP A 386 -7.64 6.75 14.67
CA ASP A 386 -6.35 6.08 14.56
C ASP A 386 -5.19 7.08 14.38
N TYR A 387 -5.32 8.03 13.46
CA TYR A 387 -4.26 9.00 13.18
C TYR A 387 -4.04 9.94 14.36
N THR A 388 -5.12 10.48 14.96
CA THR A 388 -4.98 11.37 16.12
C THR A 388 -4.40 10.67 17.33
N GLU A 389 -4.70 9.38 17.56
CA GLU A 389 -4.10 8.60 18.65
C GLU A 389 -2.59 8.52 18.51
N ARG A 390 -2.11 8.08 17.34
CA ARG A 390 -0.68 7.95 17.07
C ARG A 390 0.03 9.32 17.13
N ALA A 391 -0.60 10.38 16.62
CA ALA A 391 -0.07 11.74 16.70
C ALA A 391 0.04 12.26 18.13
N ILE A 392 -0.99 12.06 18.97
CA ILE A 392 -1.00 12.50 20.38
C ILE A 392 0.03 11.70 21.20
N ASP A 393 0.17 10.40 20.94
CA ASP A 393 1.19 9.56 21.60
C ASP A 393 2.62 10.07 21.33
N ALA A 394 2.90 10.50 20.09
CA ALA A 394 4.20 11.04 19.70
C ALA A 394 4.39 12.53 20.07
N ALA A 395 3.32 13.31 20.09
CA ALA A 395 3.32 14.75 20.32
C ALA A 395 2.11 15.17 21.19
N PRO A 396 2.15 14.91 22.51
CA PRO A 396 1.02 15.16 23.41
C PRO A 396 0.71 16.65 23.63
N ASP A 397 1.53 17.55 23.10
CA ASP A 397 1.32 18.99 23.13
C ASP A 397 0.63 19.54 21.87
N LEU A 398 0.22 18.66 20.95
CA LEU A 398 -0.43 19.01 19.70
C LEU A 398 -1.93 19.29 19.88
N ALA A 399 -2.26 20.50 20.34
CA ALA A 399 -3.63 20.93 20.62
C ALA A 399 -4.63 20.64 19.49
N ALA A 400 -4.23 20.85 18.24
CA ALA A 400 -5.10 20.61 17.09
C ALA A 400 -5.45 19.12 16.89
N ALA A 401 -4.55 18.20 17.22
CA ALA A 401 -4.85 16.76 17.14
C ALA A 401 -5.93 16.36 18.16
N HIS A 402 -5.90 16.93 19.36
CA HIS A 402 -6.97 16.75 20.35
C HIS A 402 -8.33 17.29 19.85
N ALA A 403 -8.35 18.49 19.27
CA ALA A 403 -9.58 19.06 18.70
C ALA A 403 -10.16 18.21 17.54
N VAL A 404 -9.28 17.68 16.68
CA VAL A 404 -9.66 16.76 15.60
C VAL A 404 -10.14 15.42 16.15
N ARG A 405 -9.52 14.90 17.22
CA ARG A 405 -9.96 13.68 17.90
C ARG A 405 -11.35 13.84 18.49
N ALA A 406 -11.66 15.00 19.09
CA ALA A 406 -12.99 15.33 19.59
C ALA A 406 -14.07 15.21 18.48
N PHE A 407 -13.76 15.70 17.28
CA PHE A 407 -14.64 15.51 16.11
C PHE A 407 -14.79 14.03 15.75
N GLY A 408 -13.68 13.28 15.66
CA GLY A 408 -13.71 11.83 15.38
C GLY A 408 -14.60 11.04 16.34
N LEU A 409 -14.56 11.35 17.64
CA LEU A 409 -15.39 10.72 18.67
C LEU A 409 -16.89 10.97 18.45
N LEU A 410 -17.26 12.16 17.97
CA LEU A 410 -18.65 12.49 17.68
C LEU A 410 -19.13 11.89 16.36
N VAL A 411 -18.24 11.71 15.38
CA VAL A 411 -18.56 10.97 14.15
C VAL A 411 -18.80 9.49 14.47
N GLU A 412 -17.95 8.87 15.30
CA GLU A 412 -18.12 7.48 15.74
C GLU A 412 -19.42 7.27 16.53
N ASN A 413 -19.68 8.18 17.47
CA ASN A 413 -20.85 8.13 18.32
C ASN A 413 -21.32 9.56 18.61
N PRO A 414 -22.42 10.01 17.96
CA PRO A 414 -22.93 11.38 18.13
C PRO A 414 -23.29 11.75 19.56
N ASP A 415 -23.51 10.80 20.46
CA ASP A 415 -23.81 11.04 21.87
C ASP A 415 -22.56 11.04 22.78
N ASN A 416 -21.34 10.91 22.23
CA ASN A 416 -20.09 10.88 22.98
C ASN A 416 -19.61 12.28 23.42
N TRP A 417 -20.53 13.06 23.99
CA TRP A 417 -20.27 14.44 24.44
C TRP A 417 -19.16 14.51 25.49
N GLY A 418 -19.13 13.55 26.41
CA GLY A 418 -18.12 13.49 27.48
C GLY A 418 -16.70 13.23 26.97
N GLY A 419 -16.54 12.33 25.99
CA GLY A 419 -15.25 12.08 25.37
C GLY A 419 -14.77 13.28 24.55
N ALA A 420 -15.64 13.82 23.71
CA ALA A 420 -15.33 15.01 22.91
C ALA A 420 -15.00 16.23 23.77
N LEU A 421 -15.72 16.44 24.88
CA LEU A 421 -15.43 17.52 25.84
C LEU A 421 -14.03 17.39 26.42
N MET A 422 -13.63 16.19 26.87
CA MET A 422 -12.31 15.96 27.46
C MET A 422 -11.17 16.28 26.48
N GLU A 423 -11.30 15.86 25.23
CA GLU A 423 -10.30 16.17 24.20
C GLU A 423 -10.26 17.68 23.87
N MET A 424 -11.42 18.34 23.77
CA MET A 424 -11.46 19.79 23.50
C MET A 424 -10.96 20.62 24.68
N GLU A 425 -11.18 20.18 25.92
CA GLU A 425 -10.59 20.79 27.13
C GLU A 425 -9.06 20.70 27.11
N GLU A 426 -8.50 19.58 26.64
CA GLU A 426 -7.05 19.43 26.50
C GLU A 426 -6.49 20.32 25.39
N ALA A 427 -7.17 20.42 24.25
CA ALA A 427 -6.83 21.37 23.19
C ALA A 427 -6.81 22.81 23.72
N LEU A 428 -7.84 23.21 24.49
CA LEU A 428 -7.90 24.53 25.13
C LEU A 428 -6.81 24.70 26.19
N ARG A 429 -6.48 23.68 26.97
CA ARG A 429 -5.41 23.74 27.99
C ARG A 429 -4.05 24.02 27.34
N LEU A 430 -3.78 23.40 26.19
CA LEU A 430 -2.56 23.58 25.40
C LEU A 430 -2.53 24.94 24.69
N GLN A 431 -3.69 25.43 24.21
CA GLN A 431 -3.84 26.73 23.55
C GLN A 431 -4.96 27.57 24.20
N PRO A 432 -4.73 28.16 25.39
CA PRO A 432 -5.77 28.81 26.20
C PRO A 432 -6.31 30.14 25.63
N GLN A 433 -5.77 30.58 24.50
CA GLN A 433 -6.19 31.80 23.80
C GLN A 433 -6.90 31.49 22.47
N ASP A 434 -7.15 30.22 22.15
CA ASP A 434 -7.90 29.86 20.95
C ASP A 434 -9.41 30.02 21.20
N ASP A 435 -10.00 31.01 20.55
CA ASP A 435 -11.42 31.35 20.70
C ASP A 435 -12.35 30.21 20.24
N PHE A 436 -11.93 29.39 19.27
CA PHE A 436 -12.74 28.27 18.80
C PHE A 436 -12.77 27.14 19.84
N TYR A 437 -11.61 26.79 20.43
CA TYR A 437 -11.57 25.77 21.49
C TYR A 437 -12.39 26.19 22.71
N LEU A 438 -12.32 27.46 23.12
CA LEU A 438 -13.13 27.97 24.23
C LEU A 438 -14.63 27.79 23.96
N GLN A 439 -15.09 28.23 22.79
CA GLN A 439 -16.50 28.11 22.40
C GLN A 439 -16.93 26.64 22.25
N ALA A 440 -16.04 25.78 21.78
CA ALA A 440 -16.32 24.36 21.63
C ALA A 440 -16.45 23.64 22.99
N VAL A 441 -15.60 23.97 23.96
CA VAL A 441 -15.74 23.50 25.35
C VAL A 441 -17.07 23.97 25.94
N GLU A 442 -17.42 25.25 25.79
CA GLU A 442 -18.71 25.80 26.24
C GLU A 442 -19.90 25.02 25.66
N TYR A 443 -19.91 24.83 24.34
CA TYR A 443 -20.95 24.07 23.64
C TYR A 443 -21.04 22.61 24.11
N LEU A 444 -19.90 21.90 24.19
CA LEU A 444 -19.86 20.49 24.59
C LEU A 444 -20.26 20.30 26.06
N LEU A 445 -19.92 21.26 26.93
CA LEU A 445 -20.37 21.24 28.32
C LEU A 445 -21.89 21.34 28.44
N GLU A 446 -22.51 22.24 27.65
CA GLU A 446 -23.97 22.36 27.58
C GLU A 446 -24.63 21.07 27.08
N GLN A 447 -24.10 20.45 26.00
CA GLN A 447 -24.63 19.18 25.49
C GLN A 447 -24.48 18.03 26.50
N ASN A 448 -23.40 18.03 27.28
CA ASN A 448 -23.15 17.03 28.33
C ASN A 448 -23.98 17.27 29.62
N GLY A 449 -24.90 18.24 29.63
CA GLY A 449 -25.76 18.56 30.77
C GLY A 449 -25.05 19.31 31.91
N GLY A 450 -23.85 19.85 31.65
CA GLY A 450 -23.14 20.75 32.55
C GLY A 450 -23.67 22.19 32.47
N ALA A 451 -23.38 22.98 33.50
CA ALA A 451 -23.58 24.43 33.47
C ALA A 451 -22.22 25.12 33.50
N PHE A 452 -21.97 26.04 32.56
CA PHE A 452 -20.75 26.86 32.56
C PHE A 452 -20.80 27.82 33.76
N GLY A 453 -19.77 27.77 34.62
CA GLY A 453 -19.73 28.44 35.93
C GLY A 453 -18.96 29.75 35.94
#